data_AF-A0A132GWU8-F1
#
_entry.id   AF-A0A132GWU8-F1
#
_cell.length_a   1.000
_cell.length_b   1.000
_cell.length_c   1.000
_cell.angle_alpha   90.00
_cell.angle_beta   90.00
_cell.angle_gamma   90.00
#
_symmetry.space_group_name_H-M   'P 1'
#
loop_
_entity.id
_entity.type
_entity.pdbx_description
1 polymer ?
#
loop_
_entity_poly.entity_id
_entity_poly.type
_entity_poly.pdbx_seq_one_letter_code
_entity_poly.pdbx_strand_id
1 'polypeptide(L)'
;MKNLEAFLNAILETRKVWLLEAKEGFFAMLEDGDGEPYIPLWESEALATKAAQGDWEGYTVTDMGFSELGHWLKELAADDIDIAVSPEADGQITAIPSHKFRNWLKPYDDQSYKEKDDEDEDDYDYGEGWAQPWS
;
A
#
# COMPACT_ATOMS: atom_id res chain seq x y z
N MET A 1 -20.56 -0.34 -12.50
CA MET A 1 -19.19 0.24 -12.51
C MET A 1 -19.19 1.74 -12.19
N LYS A 2 -20.11 2.26 -11.34
CA LYS A 2 -20.14 3.71 -11.03
C LYS A 2 -18.99 4.16 -10.11
N ASN A 3 -18.38 3.26 -9.32
CA ASN A 3 -17.29 3.61 -8.40
C ASN A 3 -15.90 3.68 -9.06
N LEU A 4 -15.55 2.77 -9.98
CA LEU A 4 -14.17 2.73 -10.49
C LEU A 4 -13.79 3.96 -11.33
N GLU A 5 -14.65 4.42 -12.24
CA GLU A 5 -14.35 5.58 -13.09
C GLU A 5 -14.22 6.87 -12.28
N ALA A 6 -15.13 7.10 -11.34
CA ALA A 6 -15.10 8.26 -10.45
C ALA A 6 -13.86 8.25 -9.55
N PHE A 7 -13.55 7.09 -8.97
CA PHE A 7 -12.33 6.86 -8.19
C PHE A 7 -11.08 7.19 -9.01
N LEU A 8 -10.94 6.58 -10.21
CA LEU A 8 -9.78 6.81 -11.08
C LEU A 8 -9.64 8.29 -11.43
N ASN A 9 -10.71 8.96 -11.83
CA ASN A 9 -10.66 10.39 -12.16
C ASN A 9 -10.16 11.24 -10.98
N ALA A 10 -10.66 10.96 -9.77
CA ALA A 10 -10.27 11.70 -8.57
C ALA A 10 -8.81 11.46 -8.16
N ILE A 11 -8.34 10.21 -8.21
CA ILE A 11 -6.94 9.90 -7.83
C ILE A 11 -5.95 10.38 -8.91
N LEU A 12 -6.36 10.42 -10.19
CA LEU A 12 -5.53 10.94 -11.28
C LEU A 12 -5.36 12.46 -11.18
N GLU A 13 -6.38 13.17 -10.68
CA GLU A 13 -6.31 14.61 -10.42
C GLU A 13 -5.39 14.93 -9.22
N THR A 14 -5.49 14.15 -8.14
CA THR A 14 -4.77 14.41 -6.89
C THR A 14 -3.40 13.74 -6.80
N ARG A 15 -3.14 12.72 -7.63
CA ARG A 15 -1.92 11.87 -7.63
C ARG A 15 -1.67 11.11 -6.33
N LYS A 16 -2.74 10.81 -5.60
CA LYS A 16 -2.67 10.07 -4.35
C LYS A 16 -3.93 9.29 -4.07
N VAL A 17 -3.81 8.35 -3.14
CA VAL A 17 -4.91 7.60 -2.54
C VAL A 17 -4.89 7.81 -1.03
N TRP A 18 -6.00 7.46 -0.39
CA TRP A 18 -6.13 7.46 1.06
C TRP A 18 -6.30 6.04 1.57
N LEU A 19 -5.71 5.76 2.72
CA LEU A 19 -5.73 4.48 3.41
C LEU A 19 -6.10 4.66 4.88
N LEU A 20 -6.42 3.54 5.51
CA LEU A 20 -6.58 3.45 6.96
C LEU A 20 -5.41 2.67 7.54
N GLU A 21 -4.77 3.24 8.55
CA GLU A 21 -3.64 2.69 9.25
C GLU A 21 -4.05 2.32 10.68
N ALA A 22 -3.87 1.05 11.06
CA ALA A 22 -4.19 0.55 12.40
C ALA A 22 -3.13 1.00 13.42
N LYS A 23 -1.87 1.01 12.99
CA LYS A 23 -0.66 1.44 13.70
C LYS A 23 0.45 1.61 12.67
N GLU A 24 1.53 2.30 13.04
CA GLU A 24 2.66 2.60 12.15
C GLU A 24 3.11 1.40 11.30
N GLY A 25 2.91 1.49 9.98
CA GLY A 25 3.27 0.48 8.99
C GLY A 25 2.25 -0.66 8.79
N PHE A 26 1.09 -0.62 9.46
CA PHE A 26 0.05 -1.65 9.37
C PHE A 26 -1.26 -1.04 8.89
N PHE A 27 -1.66 -1.39 7.67
CA PHE A 27 -2.86 -0.88 7.03
C PHE A 27 -4.07 -1.79 7.24
N ALA A 28 -5.27 -1.22 7.10
CA ALA A 28 -6.50 -1.98 7.05
C ALA A 28 -6.44 -3.01 5.92
N MET A 29 -6.95 -4.21 6.20
CA MET A 29 -7.06 -5.30 5.27
C MET A 29 -8.40 -6.00 5.48
N LEU A 30 -8.98 -6.46 4.40
CA LEU A 30 -10.22 -7.21 4.36
C LEU A 30 -9.98 -8.51 3.60
N GLU A 31 -10.90 -9.45 3.74
CA GLU A 31 -10.93 -10.70 2.99
C GLU A 31 -12.25 -10.79 2.22
N ASP A 32 -12.27 -11.48 1.09
CA ASP A 32 -13.49 -11.73 0.35
C ASP A 32 -14.18 -13.03 0.82
N GLY A 33 -15.20 -13.48 0.10
CA GLY A 33 -15.92 -14.71 0.44
C GLY A 33 -15.08 -15.99 0.30
N ASP A 34 -13.98 -15.94 -0.45
CA ASP A 34 -13.07 -17.05 -0.71
C ASP A 34 -11.78 -16.96 0.15
N GLY A 35 -11.63 -15.89 0.94
CA GLY A 35 -10.49 -15.64 1.82
C GLY A 35 -9.33 -14.92 1.14
N GLU A 36 -9.55 -14.34 -0.05
CA GLU A 36 -8.52 -13.57 -0.75
C GLU A 36 -8.39 -12.17 -0.10
N PRO A 37 -7.17 -11.78 0.32
CA PRO A 37 -6.97 -10.52 1.03
C PRO A 37 -6.96 -9.33 0.06
N TYR A 38 -7.49 -8.20 0.51
CA TYR A 38 -7.35 -6.94 -0.20
C TYR A 38 -7.24 -5.73 0.73
N ILE A 39 -6.52 -4.72 0.23
CA ILE A 39 -6.36 -3.42 0.89
C ILE A 39 -7.40 -2.43 0.36
N PRO A 40 -8.21 -1.80 1.23
CA PRO A 40 -9.14 -0.76 0.82
C PRO A 40 -8.43 0.57 0.56
N LEU A 41 -8.74 1.19 -0.57
CA LEU A 41 -8.24 2.50 -0.98
C LEU A 41 -9.39 3.47 -1.22
N TRP A 42 -9.23 4.72 -0.82
CA TRP A 42 -10.20 5.79 -1.05
C TRP A 42 -9.64 6.92 -1.90
N GLU A 43 -10.49 7.55 -2.71
CA GLU A 43 -10.14 8.68 -3.55
C GLU A 43 -10.10 10.02 -2.80
N SER A 44 -10.62 10.07 -1.57
CA SER A 44 -10.60 11.28 -0.75
C SER A 44 -10.49 10.99 0.75
N GLU A 45 -9.87 11.93 1.46
CA GLU A 45 -9.75 11.92 2.93
C GLU A 45 -11.10 11.83 3.62
N ALA A 46 -12.11 12.52 3.08
CA ALA A 46 -13.45 12.56 3.65
C ALA A 46 -14.11 11.17 3.65
N LEU A 47 -13.88 10.39 2.58
CA LEU A 47 -14.40 9.03 2.49
C LEU A 47 -13.63 8.07 3.41
N ALA A 48 -12.30 8.16 3.45
CA ALA A 48 -11.48 7.39 4.39
C ALA A 48 -11.84 7.71 5.85
N THR A 49 -12.01 8.98 6.20
CA THR A 49 -12.41 9.42 7.56
C THR A 49 -13.79 8.91 7.95
N LYS A 50 -14.73 8.85 6.99
CA LYS A 50 -16.04 8.25 7.21
C LYS A 50 -15.91 6.74 7.43
N ALA A 51 -15.01 6.08 6.71
CA ALA A 51 -14.74 4.65 6.84
C ALA A 51 -14.03 4.30 8.16
N ALA A 52 -13.19 5.18 8.72
CA ALA A 52 -12.53 5.03 10.03
C ALA A 52 -13.49 5.06 11.24
N GLN A 53 -14.77 4.77 11.02
CA GLN A 53 -15.83 4.69 12.01
C GLN A 53 -16.40 3.26 11.99
N GLY A 54 -16.93 2.77 13.12
CA GLY A 54 -17.47 1.42 13.19
C GLY A 54 -16.35 0.38 13.27
N ASP A 55 -16.26 -0.51 12.27
CA ASP A 55 -15.31 -1.64 12.29
C ASP A 55 -13.83 -1.23 12.27
N TRP A 56 -13.55 -0.01 11.80
CA TRP A 56 -12.21 0.58 11.81
C TRP A 56 -12.08 1.75 12.80
N GLU A 57 -12.90 1.77 13.85
CA GLU A 57 -12.77 2.76 14.92
C GLU A 57 -11.35 2.73 15.52
N GLY A 58 -10.69 3.89 15.56
CA GLY A 58 -9.33 4.04 16.05
C GLY A 58 -8.23 3.96 15.00
N TYR A 59 -8.55 3.62 13.75
CA TYR A 59 -7.60 3.68 12.64
C TYR A 59 -7.35 5.15 12.25
N THR A 60 -6.13 5.45 11.82
CA THR A 60 -5.73 6.77 11.33
C THR A 60 -5.83 6.83 9.82
N VAL A 61 -6.34 7.95 9.31
CA VAL A 61 -6.37 8.21 7.86
C VAL A 61 -5.00 8.73 7.42
N THR A 62 -4.44 8.14 6.38
CA THR A 62 -3.15 8.54 5.80
C THR A 62 -3.23 8.54 4.28
N ASP A 63 -2.41 9.36 3.62
CA ASP A 63 -2.32 9.42 2.17
C ASP A 63 -1.04 8.80 1.62
N MET A 64 -1.14 8.24 0.41
CA MET A 64 -0.02 7.63 -0.30
C MET A 64 0.03 8.16 -1.73
N GLY A 65 1.20 8.70 -2.11
CA GLY A 65 1.45 9.21 -3.45
C GLY A 65 1.60 8.09 -4.47
N PHE A 66 1.39 8.40 -5.75
CA PHE A 66 1.44 7.39 -6.83
C PHE A 66 2.77 6.64 -6.95
N SER A 67 3.92 7.28 -6.70
CA SER A 67 5.21 6.60 -6.80
C SER A 67 5.39 5.56 -5.70
N GLU A 68 5.05 5.92 -4.46
CA GLU A 68 5.03 5.00 -3.30
C GLU A 68 3.99 3.89 -3.51
N LEU A 69 2.78 4.25 -3.94
CA LEU A 69 1.73 3.29 -4.26
C LEU A 69 2.14 2.33 -5.39
N GLY A 70 2.85 2.83 -6.40
CA GLY A 70 3.34 2.03 -7.53
C GLY A 70 4.38 1.00 -7.12
N HIS A 71 5.19 1.33 -6.12
CA HIS A 71 6.10 0.41 -5.45
C HIS A 71 5.33 -0.59 -4.59
N TRP A 72 4.46 -0.11 -3.70
CA TRP A 72 3.70 -0.97 -2.79
C TRP A 72 2.80 -1.98 -3.52
N LEU A 73 2.14 -1.58 -4.62
CA LEU A 73 1.34 -2.49 -5.46
C LEU A 73 2.16 -3.62 -6.10
N LYS A 74 3.47 -3.44 -6.26
CA LYS A 74 4.36 -4.52 -6.74
C LYS A 74 4.57 -5.55 -5.63
N GLU A 75 4.72 -5.12 -4.39
CA GLU A 75 4.86 -5.98 -3.21
C GLU A 75 3.55 -6.71 -2.93
N LEU A 76 2.42 -6.00 -2.88
CA LEU A 76 1.09 -6.60 -2.72
C LEU A 76 0.82 -7.67 -3.78
N ALA A 77 1.20 -7.42 -5.03
CA ALA A 77 1.04 -8.40 -6.10
C ALA A 77 1.98 -9.63 -5.96
N ALA A 78 3.09 -9.52 -5.24
CA ALA A 78 3.97 -10.65 -4.94
C ALA A 78 3.39 -11.53 -3.82
N ASP A 79 2.58 -10.94 -2.94
CA ASP A 79 1.90 -11.60 -1.82
C ASP A 79 0.45 -12.04 -2.14
N ASP A 80 0.03 -11.93 -3.41
CA ASP A 80 -1.35 -12.20 -3.88
C ASP A 80 -2.42 -11.38 -3.12
N ILE A 81 -2.08 -10.13 -2.77
CA ILE A 81 -2.99 -9.17 -2.13
C ILE A 81 -3.53 -8.21 -3.18
N ASP A 82 -4.85 -8.08 -3.24
CA ASP A 82 -5.57 -7.21 -4.16
C ASP A 82 -5.91 -5.85 -3.53
N ILE A 83 -6.53 -4.95 -4.29
CA ILE A 83 -7.04 -3.69 -3.76
C ILE A 83 -8.55 -3.58 -3.93
N ALA A 84 -9.22 -2.93 -2.98
CA ALA A 84 -10.62 -2.57 -3.07
C ALA A 84 -10.77 -1.06 -3.24
N VAL A 85 -11.41 -0.62 -4.31
CA VAL A 85 -11.66 0.82 -4.52
C VAL A 85 -12.95 1.25 -3.84
N SER A 86 -12.82 2.20 -2.91
CA SER A 86 -13.90 2.87 -2.17
C SER A 86 -14.98 1.90 -1.69
N PRO A 87 -14.63 0.90 -0.87
CA PRO A 87 -15.60 -0.06 -0.37
C PRO A 87 -16.69 0.69 0.40
N GLU A 88 -17.94 0.44 0.00
CA GLU A 88 -19.09 1.01 0.72
C GLU A 88 -19.38 0.19 1.98
N ALA A 89 -20.01 0.83 2.97
CA ALA A 89 -20.42 0.18 4.22
C ALA A 89 -21.48 -0.93 4.01
N ASP A 90 -22.07 -1.03 2.82
CA ASP A 90 -23.01 -2.09 2.45
C ASP A 90 -22.31 -3.40 2.01
N GLY A 91 -20.98 -3.41 1.97
CA GLY A 91 -20.17 -4.57 1.61
C GLY A 91 -20.01 -4.77 0.10
N GLN A 92 -20.46 -3.85 -0.76
CA GLN A 92 -20.12 -3.90 -2.17
C GLN A 92 -18.67 -3.48 -2.39
N ILE A 93 -17.87 -4.46 -2.77
CA ILE A 93 -16.44 -4.31 -2.96
C ILE A 93 -16.11 -4.57 -4.43
N THR A 94 -15.36 -3.65 -5.02
CA THR A 94 -14.75 -3.87 -6.33
C THR A 94 -13.28 -4.17 -6.10
N ALA A 95 -12.97 -5.46 -5.92
CA ALA A 95 -11.60 -5.94 -5.86
C ALA A 95 -10.94 -5.82 -7.24
N ILE A 96 -9.68 -5.38 -7.26
CA ILE A 96 -8.89 -5.19 -8.46
C ILE A 96 -7.51 -5.78 -8.20
N PRO A 97 -7.02 -6.64 -9.10
CA PRO A 97 -5.67 -7.16 -8.97
C PRO A 97 -4.61 -6.07 -8.89
N SER A 98 -3.75 -6.13 -7.88
CA SER A 98 -2.73 -5.10 -7.62
C SER A 98 -1.84 -4.84 -8.83
N HIS A 99 -1.42 -5.90 -9.53
CA HIS A 99 -0.64 -5.80 -10.77
C HIS A 99 -1.39 -5.07 -11.91
N LYS A 100 -2.71 -5.23 -11.97
CA LYS A 100 -3.57 -4.58 -12.99
C LYS A 100 -3.73 -3.11 -12.67
N PHE A 101 -3.99 -2.77 -11.42
CA PHE A 101 -4.10 -1.39 -10.97
C PHE A 101 -2.78 -0.62 -11.17
N ARG A 102 -1.64 -1.25 -10.83
CA ARG A 102 -0.31 -0.69 -11.09
C ARG A 102 -0.09 -0.30 -12.55
N ASN A 103 -0.57 -1.12 -13.50
CA ASN A 103 -0.44 -0.79 -14.93
C ASN A 103 -1.20 0.48 -15.32
N TRP A 104 -2.27 0.85 -14.61
CA TRP A 104 -2.98 2.12 -14.84
C TRP A 104 -2.23 3.32 -14.28
N LEU A 105 -1.42 3.14 -13.24
CA LEU A 105 -0.63 4.20 -12.62
C LEU A 105 0.70 4.46 -13.34
N LYS A 106 1.28 3.46 -14.02
CA LYS A 106 2.57 3.55 -14.75
C LYS A 106 2.78 4.84 -15.57
N PRO A 107 1.79 5.39 -16.30
CA PRO A 107 1.97 6.64 -17.05
C PRO A 107 2.24 7.88 -16.18
N TYR A 108 2.06 7.77 -14.87
CA TYR A 108 2.02 8.85 -13.90
C TYR A 108 2.98 8.64 -12.74
N ASP A 109 3.76 7.56 -12.79
CA ASP A 109 4.84 7.26 -11.86
C ASP A 109 6.00 8.24 -12.14
N ASP A 110 6.14 9.26 -11.29
CA ASP A 110 7.34 10.09 -11.26
C ASP A 110 8.39 9.26 -10.52
N GLN A 111 9.49 8.90 -11.20
CA GLN A 111 10.56 8.02 -10.71
C GLN A 111 11.36 8.62 -9.53
N SER A 112 10.76 9.53 -8.77
CA SER A 112 11.35 10.24 -7.64
C SER A 112 11.32 9.43 -6.35
N TYR A 113 10.51 8.37 -6.26
CA TYR A 113 10.56 7.45 -5.13
C TYR A 113 11.84 6.63 -5.20
N LYS A 114 12.77 6.94 -4.31
CA LYS A 114 13.86 6.04 -3.97
C LYS A 114 13.37 5.25 -2.77
N GLU A 115 13.32 3.93 -2.90
CA GLU A 115 13.36 3.05 -1.72
C GLU A 115 14.44 3.64 -0.81
N LYS A 116 14.09 3.98 0.43
CA LYS A 116 15.15 4.10 1.43
C LYS A 116 15.67 2.69 1.50
N ASP A 117 16.86 2.47 0.94
CA ASP A 117 17.60 1.27 1.22
C ASP A 117 17.68 1.25 2.75
N ASP A 118 16.89 0.38 3.39
CA ASP A 118 17.17 -0.09 4.74
C ASP A 118 18.46 -0.92 4.58
N GLU A 119 19.56 -0.20 4.33
CA GLU A 119 20.90 -0.62 4.66
C GLU A 119 20.91 -0.76 6.18
N ASP A 120 20.40 -1.87 6.68
CA ASP A 120 21.05 -2.53 7.79
C ASP A 120 22.48 -2.79 7.30
N GLU A 121 23.34 -1.78 7.52
CA GLU A 121 24.79 -1.87 7.56
C GLU A 121 25.15 -2.94 8.60
N ASP A 122 25.02 -4.20 8.22
CA ASP A 122 25.83 -5.28 8.77
C ASP A 122 27.25 -5.09 8.23
N ASP A 123 27.91 -4.07 8.77
CA ASP A 123 29.34 -3.79 8.64
C ASP A 123 30.11 -4.91 9.37
N TYR A 124 30.10 -6.12 8.79
CA TYR A 124 31.05 -7.15 9.16
C TYR A 124 32.41 -6.78 8.56
N ASP A 125 33.06 -5.85 9.24
CA ASP A 125 34.49 -5.59 9.16
C ASP A 125 35.26 -6.89 9.44
N TYR A 126 35.51 -7.67 8.38
CA TYR A 126 36.52 -8.73 8.39
C TYR A 126 37.90 -8.12 8.12
N GLY A 127 38.28 -7.15 8.96
CA GLY A 127 39.59 -6.54 9.04
C GLY A 127 40.44 -7.14 10.16
N GLU A 128 41.46 -7.90 9.75
CA GLU A 128 42.74 -8.10 10.45
C GLU A 128 42.83 -9.06 11.65
N GLY A 129 43.33 -10.27 11.35
CA GLY A 129 44.64 -10.70 11.83
C GLY A 129 44.80 -11.01 13.32
N TRP A 130 44.62 -12.28 13.69
CA TRP A 130 45.42 -12.93 14.74
C TRP A 130 45.65 -14.41 14.40
N ALA A 131 46.68 -14.70 13.61
CA ALA A 131 47.39 -15.97 13.75
C ALA A 131 48.15 -15.91 15.09
N GLN A 132 47.57 -16.49 16.14
CA GLN A 132 48.28 -16.71 17.41
C GLN A 132 49.15 -17.98 17.27
N PRO A 133 50.38 -18.02 17.82
CA PRO A 133 51.34 -19.06 17.49
C PRO A 133 51.60 -19.99 18.68
N TRP A 134 51.03 -21.19 18.73
CA TRP A 134 51.43 -22.26 19.66
C TRP A 134 50.99 -23.61 19.03
N SER A 135 51.76 -24.70 18.95
CA SER A 135 52.83 -25.21 19.83
C SER A 135 53.73 -26.20 19.10
#